data_AF-A0A350XJV1-F1
#
_entry.id   AF-A0A350XJV1-F1
#
_cell.length_a   1.000
_cell.length_b   1.000
_cell.length_c   1.000
_cell.angle_alpha   90.00
_cell.angle_beta   90.00
_cell.angle_gamma   90.00
#
_symmetry.space_group_name_H-M   'P 1'
#
loop_
_entity.id
_entity.type
_entity.pdbx_description
1 polymer ?
#
loop_
_entity_poly.entity_id
_entity_poly.type
_entity_poly.pdbx_seq_one_letter_code
_entity_poly.pdbx_strand_id
1 'polypeptide(L)'
;ELAYQLQSNLRTNQEGELEPEDRELIMAIAPLFREQLEAAKLQGRDEGREEGIEQGIEQGRQEGQRLILANFLRGRFGELDVPLTAFLVPVSALPASEFSLLLLKLSVLTVDEQGIEQARRLLAENVLKMRFGELGERLNDLVSNLVALSGEELGLLLEQLPQLSDEELLARLSN
;
A
#
# COMPACT_ATOMS: atom_id res chain seq x y z
N GLU A 1 -32.57 -7.24 2.34
CA GLU A 1 -33.80 -6.44 2.20
C GLU A 1 -34.64 -6.72 0.97
N LEU A 2 -34.10 -6.69 -0.26
CA LEU A 2 -34.89 -6.53 -1.49
C LEU A 2 -35.99 -7.59 -1.71
N ALA A 3 -35.75 -8.87 -1.37
CA ALA A 3 -36.75 -9.95 -1.48
C ALA A 3 -37.90 -9.77 -0.49
N TYR A 4 -37.57 -9.33 0.72
CA TYR A 4 -38.52 -9.09 1.79
C TYR A 4 -39.31 -7.81 1.51
N GLN A 5 -38.66 -6.80 0.93
CA GLN A 5 -39.29 -5.60 0.41
C GLN A 5 -40.15 -5.89 -0.82
N LEU A 6 -39.77 -6.80 -1.72
CA LEU A 6 -40.62 -7.26 -2.82
C LEU A 6 -41.86 -7.98 -2.27
N GLN A 7 -41.69 -8.95 -1.37
CA GLN A 7 -42.83 -9.62 -0.71
C GLN A 7 -43.70 -8.65 0.09
N SER A 8 -43.10 -7.69 0.78
CA SER A 8 -43.80 -6.67 1.55
C SER A 8 -44.52 -5.70 0.62
N ASN A 9 -43.86 -5.14 -0.39
CA ASN A 9 -44.46 -4.22 -1.36
C ASN A 9 -45.54 -4.89 -2.19
N LEU A 10 -45.40 -6.18 -2.53
CA LEU A 10 -46.47 -6.96 -3.16
C LEU A 10 -47.65 -7.12 -2.21
N ARG A 11 -47.41 -7.41 -0.92
CA ARG A 11 -48.47 -7.45 0.11
C ARG A 11 -49.12 -6.11 0.41
N THR A 12 -48.38 -5.00 0.30
CA THR A 12 -48.82 -3.66 0.72
C THR A 12 -49.42 -2.85 -0.44
N ASN A 13 -49.00 -3.08 -1.69
CA ASN A 13 -49.48 -2.34 -2.88
C ASN A 13 -50.63 -3.03 -3.63
N GLN A 14 -51.21 -4.11 -3.10
CA GLN A 14 -52.29 -4.84 -3.75
C GLN A 14 -53.59 -4.77 -2.95
N GLU A 15 -54.33 -3.69 -3.22
CA GLU A 15 -55.78 -3.63 -3.01
C GLU A 15 -56.56 -4.45 -4.08
N GLY A 16 -55.89 -5.27 -4.90
CA GLY A 16 -56.50 -6.23 -5.82
C GLY A 16 -55.86 -7.62 -5.67
N GLU A 17 -56.68 -8.68 -5.74
CA GLU A 17 -56.20 -10.06 -5.69
C GLU A 17 -55.15 -10.31 -6.77
N LEU A 18 -53.91 -10.62 -6.37
CA LEU A 18 -52.90 -11.21 -7.28
C LEU A 18 -53.55 -12.33 -8.08
N GLU A 19 -53.42 -12.27 -9.41
CA GLU A 19 -53.77 -13.37 -10.29
C GLU A 19 -53.06 -14.66 -9.81
N PRO A 20 -53.70 -15.83 -9.93
CA PRO A 20 -53.13 -17.09 -9.47
C PRO A 20 -51.72 -17.35 -10.04
N GLU A 21 -51.48 -16.99 -11.30
CA GLU A 21 -50.17 -17.16 -11.94
C GLU A 21 -49.08 -16.30 -11.28
N ASP A 22 -49.39 -15.06 -10.87
CA ASP A 22 -48.43 -14.17 -10.19
C ASP A 22 -48.07 -14.70 -8.81
N ARG A 23 -49.02 -15.29 -8.08
CA ARG A 23 -48.75 -15.94 -6.77
C ARG A 23 -47.85 -17.15 -6.93
N GLU A 24 -48.10 -17.99 -7.93
CA GLU A 24 -47.25 -19.15 -8.23
C GLU A 24 -45.84 -18.74 -8.63
N LEU A 25 -45.71 -17.70 -9.46
CA LEU A 25 -44.42 -17.16 -9.86
C LEU A 25 -43.62 -16.62 -8.67
N ILE A 26 -44.26 -15.89 -7.75
CA ILE A 26 -43.63 -15.41 -6.51
C ILE A 26 -43.22 -16.58 -5.61
N MET A 27 -44.07 -17.61 -5.46
CA MET A 27 -43.73 -18.79 -4.67
C MET A 27 -42.54 -19.57 -5.25
N ALA A 28 -42.38 -19.56 -6.58
CA ALA A 28 -41.24 -20.18 -7.25
C ALA A 28 -39.96 -19.33 -7.17
N ILE A 29 -40.04 -18.01 -7.35
CA ILE A 29 -38.87 -17.12 -7.45
C ILE A 29 -38.34 -16.69 -6.08
N ALA A 30 -39.20 -16.42 -5.09
CA ALA A 30 -38.77 -15.98 -3.77
C ALA A 30 -37.71 -16.88 -3.09
N PRO A 31 -37.82 -18.23 -3.11
CA PRO A 31 -36.77 -19.10 -2.55
C PRO A 31 -35.46 -19.02 -3.36
N LEU A 32 -35.52 -19.03 -4.69
CA LEU A 32 -34.34 -18.90 -5.57
C LEU A 32 -33.58 -17.60 -5.31
N PHE A 33 -34.29 -16.48 -5.19
CA PHE A 33 -33.67 -15.19 -4.93
C PHE A 33 -33.07 -15.10 -3.51
N ARG A 34 -33.70 -15.75 -2.51
CA ARG A 34 -33.13 -15.85 -1.16
C ARG A 34 -31.85 -16.68 -1.17
N GLU A 35 -31.85 -17.80 -1.89
CA GLU A 35 -30.66 -18.64 -2.06
C GLU A 35 -29.51 -17.86 -2.71
N GLN A 36 -29.80 -17.12 -3.79
CA GLN A 36 -28.80 -16.26 -4.44
C GLN A 36 -28.26 -15.16 -3.52
N LEU A 37 -29.11 -14.54 -2.70
CA LEU A 37 -28.67 -13.52 -1.73
C LEU A 37 -27.78 -14.11 -0.63
N GLU A 38 -28.13 -15.27 -0.09
CA GLU A 38 -27.30 -15.94 0.91
C GLU A 38 -25.96 -16.40 0.31
N ALA A 39 -25.97 -16.91 -0.93
CA ALA A 39 -24.75 -17.23 -1.67
C ALA A 39 -23.87 -15.99 -1.89
N ALA A 40 -24.46 -14.86 -2.31
CA ALA A 40 -23.73 -13.61 -2.49
C ALA A 40 -23.15 -13.05 -1.18
N LYS A 41 -23.88 -13.18 -0.07
CA LYS A 41 -23.36 -12.80 1.26
C LYS A 41 -22.21 -13.70 1.71
N LEU A 42 -22.29 -14.99 1.43
CA LEU A 42 -21.22 -15.94 1.75
C LEU A 42 -19.96 -15.60 0.95
N GLN A 43 -20.12 -15.42 -0.37
CA GLN A 43 -19.05 -15.01 -1.26
C GLN A 43 -18.41 -13.69 -0.80
N GLY A 44 -19.19 -12.65 -0.51
CA GLY A 44 -18.64 -11.37 -0.05
C GLY A 44 -17.93 -11.45 1.31
N ARG A 45 -18.30 -12.40 2.18
CA ARG A 45 -17.56 -12.67 3.42
C ARG A 45 -16.23 -13.35 3.15
N ASP A 46 -16.20 -14.30 2.22
CA ASP A 46 -14.99 -15.01 1.85
C ASP A 46 -14.00 -14.06 1.16
N GLU A 47 -14.46 -13.27 0.18
CA GLU A 47 -13.67 -12.22 -0.48
C GLU A 47 -13.12 -11.20 0.53
N GLY A 48 -13.99 -10.65 1.39
CA GLY A 48 -13.54 -9.68 2.40
C GLY A 48 -12.56 -10.27 3.42
N ARG A 49 -12.65 -11.58 3.70
CA ARG A 49 -11.68 -12.28 4.56
C ARG A 49 -10.34 -12.44 3.85
N GLU A 50 -10.34 -12.81 2.58
CA GLU A 50 -9.12 -12.94 1.79
C GLU A 50 -8.41 -11.60 1.63
N GLU A 51 -9.12 -10.56 1.19
CA GLU A 51 -8.58 -9.20 1.08
C GLU A 51 -8.03 -8.69 2.42
N GLY A 52 -8.76 -8.92 3.51
CA GLY A 52 -8.32 -8.51 4.85
C GLY A 52 -7.06 -9.24 5.32
N ILE A 53 -6.92 -10.52 4.99
CA ILE A 53 -5.71 -11.29 5.30
C ILE A 53 -4.52 -10.77 4.48
N GLU A 54 -4.70 -10.55 3.17
CA GLU A 54 -3.64 -10.05 2.30
C GLU A 54 -3.16 -8.65 2.74
N GLN A 55 -4.10 -7.73 2.98
CA GLN A 55 -3.78 -6.39 3.48
C GLN A 55 -3.07 -6.45 4.84
N GLY A 56 -3.54 -7.30 5.76
CA GLY A 56 -2.94 -7.45 7.09
C GLY A 56 -1.51 -8.02 7.03
N ILE A 57 -1.27 -9.00 6.16
CA ILE A 57 0.06 -9.56 5.93
C ILE A 57 1.00 -8.50 5.36
N GLU A 58 0.56 -7.75 4.35
CA GLU A 58 1.38 -6.75 3.70
C GLU A 58 1.70 -5.56 4.63
N GLN A 59 0.71 -5.03 5.35
CA GLN A 59 0.93 -3.99 6.36
C GLN A 59 1.86 -4.46 7.47
N GLY A 60 1.67 -5.68 7.98
CA GLY A 60 2.54 -6.26 9.00
C GLY A 60 3.98 -6.45 8.51
N ARG A 61 4.16 -6.84 7.25
CA ARG A 61 5.48 -6.95 6.61
C ARG A 61 6.17 -5.60 6.51
N GLN A 62 5.48 -4.58 6.00
CA GLN A 62 6.04 -3.23 5.85
C GLN A 62 6.41 -2.62 7.21
N GLU A 63 5.52 -2.71 8.19
CA GLU A 63 5.80 -2.21 9.54
C GLU A 63 6.96 -2.96 10.20
N GLY A 64 7.02 -4.29 10.04
CA GLY A 64 8.14 -5.10 10.50
C GLY A 64 9.47 -4.69 9.86
N GLN A 65 9.50 -4.49 8.54
CA GLN A 65 10.68 -4.00 7.82
C GLN A 65 11.12 -2.62 8.31
N ARG A 66 10.16 -1.72 8.57
CA ARG A 66 10.43 -0.37 9.09
C ARG A 66 11.13 -0.40 10.44
N LEU A 67 10.63 -1.24 11.36
CA LEU A 67 11.23 -1.41 12.67
C LEU A 67 12.61 -2.06 12.60
N ILE A 68 12.79 -3.07 11.74
CA ILE A 68 14.09 -3.71 11.52
C ILE A 68 15.09 -2.70 10.98
N LEU A 69 14.74 -1.94 9.95
CA LEU A 69 15.63 -0.95 9.33
C LEU A 69 15.98 0.17 10.31
N ALA A 70 15.00 0.71 11.03
CA ALA A 70 15.22 1.76 12.02
C ALA A 70 16.18 1.31 13.13
N ASN A 71 15.97 0.10 13.66
CA ASN A 71 16.84 -0.45 14.71
C ASN A 71 18.23 -0.80 14.18
N PHE A 72 18.32 -1.32 12.95
CA PHE A 72 19.59 -1.62 12.30
C PHE A 72 20.43 -0.35 12.13
N LEU A 73 19.85 0.70 11.54
CA LEU A 73 20.54 1.98 11.34
C LEU A 73 20.92 2.60 12.68
N ARG A 74 20.02 2.60 13.68
CA ARG A 74 20.32 3.15 15.01
C ARG A 74 21.45 2.40 15.71
N GLY A 75 21.46 1.07 15.61
CA GLY A 75 22.51 0.25 16.19
C GLY A 75 23.89 0.48 15.57
N ARG A 76 23.94 0.94 14.31
CA ARG A 76 25.20 1.25 13.62
C ARG A 76 25.63 2.69 13.77
N PHE A 77 24.72 3.63 13.52
CA PHE A 77 25.04 5.05 13.35
C PHE A 77 24.66 5.91 14.56
N GLY A 78 23.99 5.35 15.57
CA GLY A 78 23.50 6.10 16.72
C GLY A 78 22.14 6.74 16.44
N GLU A 79 21.91 7.94 16.98
CA GLU A 79 20.65 8.64 16.73
C GLU A 79 20.48 8.96 15.24
N LEU A 80 19.28 8.65 14.71
CA LEU A 80 18.97 8.91 13.31
C LEU A 80 18.52 10.35 13.16
N ASP A 81 19.11 11.03 12.19
CA ASP A 81 18.70 12.37 11.82
C ASP A 81 17.42 12.36 10.97
N VAL A 82 16.92 13.57 10.68
CA VAL A 82 15.69 13.76 9.90
C VAL A 82 15.82 13.14 8.49
N PRO A 83 16.91 13.38 7.73
CA PRO A 83 17.08 12.75 6.42
C PRO A 83 17.01 11.21 6.44
N LEU A 84 17.74 10.53 7.32
CA LEU A 84 17.68 9.06 7.40
C LEU A 84 16.30 8.56 7.81
N THR A 85 15.65 9.26 8.74
CA THR A 85 14.32 8.89 9.22
C THR A 85 13.27 8.98 8.12
N ALA A 86 13.36 9.97 7.23
CA ALA A 86 12.42 10.18 6.14
C ALA A 86 12.36 9.00 5.16
N PHE A 87 13.48 8.29 4.95
CA PHE A 87 13.54 7.13 4.07
C PHE A 87 12.91 5.86 4.64
N LEU A 88 12.68 5.78 5.96
CA LEU A 88 12.25 4.53 6.59
C LEU A 88 10.92 4.02 6.02
N VAL A 89 9.94 4.90 5.82
CA VAL A 89 8.62 4.51 5.30
C VAL A 89 8.71 3.97 3.87
N PRO A 90 9.21 4.72 2.87
CA PRO A 90 9.22 4.23 1.49
C PRO A 90 10.10 2.99 1.31
N VAL A 91 11.26 2.93 1.98
CA VAL A 91 12.17 1.77 1.86
C VAL A 91 11.57 0.50 2.47
N SER A 92 10.67 0.61 3.45
CA SER A 92 10.01 -0.55 4.05
C SER A 92 8.92 -1.17 3.18
N ALA A 93 8.55 -0.50 2.09
CA ALA A 93 7.66 -1.07 1.08
C ALA A 93 8.39 -2.07 0.16
N LEU A 94 9.74 -2.09 0.15
CA LEU A 94 10.52 -2.97 -0.72
C LEU A 94 10.14 -4.45 -0.57
N PRO A 95 10.19 -5.25 -1.65
CA PRO A 95 10.07 -6.70 -1.56
C PRO A 95 11.08 -7.29 -0.55
N ALA A 96 10.70 -8.37 0.12
CA ALA A 96 11.53 -8.96 1.19
C ALA A 96 12.95 -9.35 0.74
N SER A 97 13.11 -9.79 -0.51
CA SER A 97 14.41 -10.09 -1.12
C SER A 97 15.28 -8.84 -1.27
N GLU A 98 14.71 -7.75 -1.81
CA GLU A 98 15.40 -6.48 -2.00
C GLU A 98 15.76 -5.81 -0.67
N PHE A 99 14.83 -5.85 0.30
CA PHE A 99 15.08 -5.39 1.65
C PHE A 99 16.25 -6.12 2.32
N SER A 100 16.32 -7.45 2.16
CA SER A 100 17.42 -8.25 2.70
C SER A 100 18.78 -7.88 2.08
N LEU A 101 18.80 -7.64 0.76
CA LEU A 101 20.01 -7.19 0.06
C LEU A 101 20.43 -5.78 0.50
N LEU A 102 19.47 -4.89 0.73
CA LEU A 102 19.74 -3.56 1.28
C LEU A 102 20.39 -3.65 2.66
N LEU A 103 19.86 -4.45 3.59
CA LEU A 103 20.47 -4.64 4.92
C LEU A 103 21.91 -5.16 4.82
N LEU A 104 22.17 -6.10 3.91
CA LEU A 104 23.53 -6.59 3.67
C LEU A 104 24.46 -5.47 3.17
N LYS A 105 24.01 -4.65 2.21
CA LYS A 105 24.79 -3.50 1.71
C LYS A 105 25.06 -2.48 2.81
N LEU A 106 24.06 -2.18 3.65
CA LEU A 106 24.23 -1.28 4.79
C LEU A 106 25.20 -1.86 5.85
N SER A 107 25.28 -3.19 5.98
CA SER A 107 26.13 -3.85 6.99
C SER A 107 27.63 -3.71 6.77
N VAL A 108 28.06 -3.46 5.53
CA VAL A 108 29.47 -3.32 5.17
C VAL A 108 29.95 -1.87 5.18
N LEU A 109 29.05 -0.91 5.40
CA LEU A 109 29.40 0.50 5.50
C LEU A 109 30.18 0.80 6.77
N THR A 110 31.09 1.75 6.67
CA THR A 110 31.80 2.33 7.82
C THR A 110 30.81 3.07 8.72
N VAL A 111 31.19 3.29 9.99
CA VAL A 111 30.33 3.98 10.99
C VAL A 111 30.61 5.49 11.04
N ASP A 112 31.58 5.96 10.27
CA ASP A 112 31.92 7.37 10.14
C ASP A 112 30.94 8.12 9.24
N GLU A 113 31.15 9.43 9.11
CA GLU A 113 30.31 10.32 8.31
C GLU A 113 30.19 9.87 6.85
N GLN A 114 31.27 9.33 6.26
CA GLN A 114 31.23 8.79 4.90
C GLN A 114 30.28 7.59 4.79
N GLY A 115 30.30 6.69 5.77
CA GLY A 115 29.37 5.56 5.80
C GLY A 115 27.91 5.96 5.99
N ILE A 116 27.66 7.02 6.78
CA ILE A 116 26.32 7.60 6.93
C ILE A 116 25.83 8.19 5.61
N GLU A 117 26.65 8.96 4.90
CA GLU A 117 26.30 9.51 3.59
C GLU A 117 26.06 8.41 2.56
N GLN A 118 26.87 7.35 2.55
CA GLN A 118 26.65 6.18 1.70
C GLN A 118 25.34 5.47 2.03
N ALA A 119 24.97 5.36 3.31
CA ALA A 119 23.69 4.81 3.72
C ALA A 119 22.53 5.65 3.17
N ARG A 120 22.58 6.98 3.30
CA ARG A 120 21.56 7.89 2.73
C ARG A 120 21.44 7.71 1.22
N ARG A 121 22.56 7.67 0.49
CA ARG A 121 22.57 7.45 -0.96
C ARG A 121 21.97 6.10 -1.35
N LEU A 122 22.27 5.03 -0.61
CA LEU A 122 21.67 3.72 -0.86
C LEU A 122 20.16 3.71 -0.63
N LEU A 123 19.68 4.36 0.44
CA LEU A 123 18.24 4.47 0.69
C LEU A 123 17.54 5.26 -0.43
N ALA A 124 18.10 6.41 -0.82
CA ALA A 124 17.64 7.22 -1.94
C ALA A 124 17.58 6.42 -3.26
N GLU A 125 18.62 5.66 -3.56
CA GLU A 125 18.69 4.81 -4.76
C GLU A 125 17.55 3.79 -4.80
N ASN A 126 17.24 3.14 -3.67
CA ASN A 126 16.17 2.15 -3.60
C ASN A 126 14.78 2.80 -3.76
N VAL A 127 14.56 3.98 -3.17
CA VAL A 127 13.31 4.72 -3.36
C VAL A 127 13.11 5.07 -4.84
N LEU A 128 14.15 5.58 -5.51
CA LEU A 128 14.08 5.95 -6.91
C LEU A 128 13.92 4.72 -7.84
N LYS A 129 14.58 3.60 -7.53
CA LYS A 129 14.41 2.35 -8.28
C LYS A 129 13.02 1.75 -8.13
N MET A 130 12.45 1.79 -6.92
CA MET A 130 11.08 1.36 -6.70
C MET A 130 10.10 2.19 -7.53
N ARG A 131 10.40 3.49 -7.68
CA ARG A 131 9.53 4.42 -8.37
C ARG A 131 9.62 4.34 -9.90
N PHE A 132 10.83 4.33 -10.44
CA PHE A 132 11.07 4.47 -11.88
C PHE A 132 11.61 3.20 -12.55
N GLY A 133 11.88 2.14 -11.77
CA GLY A 133 12.56 0.93 -12.27
C GLY A 133 14.03 1.20 -12.62
N GLU A 134 14.43 0.83 -13.83
CA GLU A 134 15.80 1.02 -14.32
C GLU A 134 16.04 2.45 -14.80
N LEU A 135 16.75 3.23 -13.99
CA LEU A 135 17.08 4.64 -14.27
C LEU A 135 18.37 4.86 -15.08
N GLY A 136 19.11 3.79 -15.40
CA GLY A 136 20.35 3.86 -16.18
C GLY A 136 21.32 4.93 -15.68
N GLU A 137 21.81 5.77 -16.60
CA GLU A 137 22.78 6.83 -16.29
C GLU A 137 22.20 7.98 -15.45
N ARG A 138 20.88 8.21 -15.47
CA ARG A 138 20.23 9.30 -14.72
C ARG A 138 20.13 9.02 -13.22
N LEU A 139 20.30 7.77 -12.80
CA LEU A 139 20.15 7.36 -11.41
C LEU A 139 21.07 8.16 -10.48
N ASN A 140 22.32 8.34 -10.87
CA ASN A 140 23.31 9.02 -10.03
C ASN A 140 22.97 10.49 -9.79
N ASP A 141 22.47 11.18 -10.81
CA ASP A 141 22.09 12.59 -10.71
C ASP A 141 20.85 12.74 -9.82
N LEU A 142 19.82 11.92 -10.05
CA LEU A 142 18.60 11.92 -9.24
C LEU A 142 18.87 11.57 -7.77
N VAL A 143 19.75 10.59 -7.50
CA VAL A 143 20.17 10.26 -6.14
C VAL A 143 20.88 11.47 -5.50
N SER A 144 21.76 12.13 -6.25
CA SER A 144 22.52 13.28 -5.74
C SER A 144 21.60 14.46 -5.41
N ASN A 145 20.61 14.73 -6.26
CA ASN A 145 19.64 15.80 -6.03
C ASN A 145 18.70 15.48 -4.87
N LEU A 146 18.25 14.23 -4.75
CA LEU A 146 17.39 13.79 -3.65
C LEU A 146 18.09 13.90 -2.28
N VAL A 147 19.35 13.48 -2.17
CA VAL A 147 20.09 13.57 -0.90
C VAL A 147 20.59 14.98 -0.59
N ALA A 148 20.60 15.89 -1.58
CA ALA A 148 20.96 17.29 -1.38
C ALA A 148 19.83 18.15 -0.80
N LEU A 149 18.58 17.64 -0.82
CA LEU A 149 17.43 18.32 -0.21
C LEU A 149 17.64 18.49 1.30
N SER A 150 17.09 19.58 1.85
CA SER A 150 17.03 19.73 3.30
C SER A 150 16.15 18.63 3.93
N GLY A 151 16.34 18.34 5.22
CA GLY A 151 15.55 17.31 5.90
C GLY A 151 14.04 17.55 5.85
N GLU A 152 13.60 18.81 5.84
CA GLU A 152 12.20 19.19 5.72
C GLU A 152 11.67 18.95 4.30
N GLU A 153 12.39 19.42 3.28
CA GLU A 153 12.01 19.20 1.87
C GLU A 153 12.00 17.73 1.50
N LEU A 154 12.99 16.97 1.96
CA LEU A 154 13.07 15.53 1.76
C LEU A 154 11.89 14.82 2.44
N GLY A 155 11.58 15.17 3.69
CA GLY A 155 10.43 14.63 4.41
C GLY A 155 9.12 14.85 3.66
N LEU A 156 8.86 16.10 3.26
CA LEU A 156 7.66 16.47 2.50
C LEU A 156 7.58 15.75 1.14
N LEU A 157 8.70 15.65 0.42
CA LEU A 157 8.75 14.95 -0.86
C LEU A 157 8.43 13.46 -0.70
N LEU A 158 9.05 12.80 0.29
CA LEU A 158 8.86 11.36 0.51
C LEU A 158 7.47 11.02 1.06
N GLU A 159 6.86 11.91 1.84
CA GLU A 159 5.47 11.78 2.28
C GLU A 159 4.49 11.85 1.10
N GLN A 160 4.74 12.75 0.16
CA GLN A 160 3.91 12.93 -1.05
C GLN A 160 4.22 11.90 -2.14
N LEU A 161 5.29 11.11 -2.00
CA LEU A 161 5.79 10.20 -3.02
C LEU A 161 4.70 9.30 -3.65
N PRO A 162 3.76 8.67 -2.89
CA PRO A 162 2.74 7.80 -3.49
C PRO A 162 1.74 8.55 -4.40
N GLN A 163 1.62 9.87 -4.26
CA GLN A 163 0.65 10.69 -4.98
C GLN A 163 1.25 11.45 -6.16
N LEU A 164 2.57 11.66 -6.16
CA LEU A 164 3.26 12.34 -7.25
C LEU A 164 3.23 11.50 -8.51
N SER A 165 3.15 12.13 -9.68
CA SER A 165 3.47 11.52 -10.98
C SER A 165 4.98 11.50 -11.25
N ASP A 166 5.42 10.67 -12.20
CA ASP A 166 6.83 10.51 -12.54
C ASP A 166 7.42 11.82 -13.07
N GLU A 167 6.65 12.55 -13.87
CA GLU A 167 7.03 13.86 -14.41
C GLU A 167 7.18 14.90 -13.31
N GLU A 168 6.26 14.94 -12.34
CA GLU A 168 6.34 15.87 -11.21
C GLU A 168 7.53 15.56 -10.30
N LEU A 169 7.79 14.29 -10.01
CA LEU A 169 8.94 13.90 -9.20
C LEU A 169 10.25 14.24 -9.90
N LEU A 170 10.37 13.98 -11.21
CA LEU A 170 11.54 14.38 -12.00
C LEU A 170 11.69 15.90 -12.02
N ALA A 171 10.62 16.67 -12.19
CA ALA A 171 10.69 18.13 -12.18
C ALA A 171 11.18 18.68 -10.84
N ARG A 172 10.76 18.07 -9.71
CA ARG A 172 11.24 18.44 -8.38
C ARG A 172 12.70 18.07 -8.13
N LEU A 173 13.18 16.99 -8.75
CA LEU A 173 14.56 16.51 -8.62
C LEU A 173 15.50 17.01 -9.72
N SER A 174 15.02 17.82 -10.67
CA SER A 174 15.85 18.37 -11.76
C SER A 174 16.34 19.80 -11.48
N ASN A 175 15.92 20.39 -10.36
CA ASN A 175 16.31 21.75 -9.92
C ASN A 175 17.45 21.70 -8.91
#